data_AF-A0A6V7KFN0-F1
#
_entry.id   AF-A0A6V7KFN0-F1
#
_cell.length_a   1.000
_cell.length_b   1.000
_cell.length_c   1.000
_cell.angle_alpha   90.00
_cell.angle_beta   90.00
_cell.angle_gamma   90.00
#
_symmetry.space_group_name_H-M   'P 1'
#
loop_
_entity.id
_entity.type
_entity.pdbx_description
1 polymer ?
#
loop_
_entity_poly.entity_id
_entity_poly.type
_entity_poly.pdbx_seq_one_letter_code
_entity_poly.pdbx_strand_id
1 'polypeptide(L)'
;ANARAPSKIVNGQDAWWGDFPHQVSLQMWEQHFCGGSILDSTHILTAAHCVTDADFNMKSASDIEVVTGTIDNKDRRPDNVFPVERIVYHEQYNPKQKWANDVAVLK
;
A
#
# COMPACT_ATOMS: atom_id res chain seq x y z
N ALA A 1 16.66 5.19 33.02
CA ALA A 1 15.36 4.52 32.86
C ALA A 1 14.58 5.28 31.80
N ASN A 2 14.52 4.77 30.57
CA ASN A 2 13.82 5.45 29.47
C ASN A 2 12.34 5.09 29.53
N ALA A 3 11.51 6.06 29.93
CA ALA A 3 10.06 5.90 29.92
C ALA A 3 9.59 5.62 28.49
N ARG A 4 8.91 4.48 28.31
CA ARG A 4 8.26 4.11 27.04
C ARG A 4 7.18 5.16 26.78
N ALA A 5 7.33 5.92 25.69
CA ALA A 5 6.31 6.89 25.29
C ALA A 5 4.94 6.19 25.20
N PRO A 6 3.85 6.83 25.65
CA PRO A 6 2.53 6.23 25.59
C PRO A 6 2.17 5.85 24.16
N SER A 7 1.42 4.75 24.00
CA SER A 7 0.85 4.34 22.71
C SER A 7 0.11 5.53 22.09
N LYS A 8 0.47 5.90 20.85
CA LYS A 8 -0.17 7.00 20.12
C LYS A 8 -1.54 6.63 19.53
N ILE A 9 -1.96 5.37 19.68
CA ILE A 9 -3.24 4.87 19.20
C ILE A 9 -4.30 5.12 20.28
N VAL A 10 -5.27 5.97 19.97
CA VAL A 10 -6.47 6.16 20.79
C VAL A 10 -7.57 5.28 20.22
N ASN A 11 -8.06 4.31 21.00
CA ASN A 11 -9.19 3.42 20.65
C ASN A 11 -9.04 2.56 19.38
N GLY A 12 -7.83 2.34 18.89
CA GLY A 12 -7.60 1.36 17.82
C GLY A 12 -7.96 -0.05 18.30
N GLN A 13 -8.61 -0.82 17.44
CA GLN A 13 -9.00 -2.20 17.69
C GLN A 13 -8.53 -3.06 16.51
N ASP A 14 -8.28 -4.34 16.77
CA ASP A 14 -7.96 -5.29 15.72
C ASP A 14 -9.16 -5.44 14.78
N ALA A 15 -8.89 -5.44 13.46
CA ALA A 15 -9.91 -5.65 12.45
C ALA A 15 -10.40 -7.10 12.49
N TRP A 16 -11.69 -7.29 12.24
CA TRP A 16 -12.27 -8.61 12.08
C TRP A 16 -12.33 -8.98 10.59
N TRP A 17 -12.46 -10.28 10.33
CA TRP A 17 -12.64 -10.78 8.97
C TRP A 17 -13.85 -10.10 8.31
N GLY A 18 -13.60 -9.44 7.18
CA GLY A 18 -14.63 -8.79 6.37
C GLY A 18 -14.93 -7.32 6.71
N ASP A 19 -14.29 -6.73 7.72
CA ASP A 19 -14.51 -5.31 8.05
C ASP A 19 -14.05 -4.37 6.92
N PHE A 20 -12.89 -4.69 6.33
CA PHE A 20 -12.25 -3.88 5.29
C PHE A 20 -11.87 -4.76 4.09
N PRO A 21 -12.84 -5.26 3.32
CA PRO A 21 -12.59 -6.22 2.24
C PRO A 21 -11.77 -5.64 1.09
N HIS A 22 -11.68 -4.31 1.01
CA HIS A 22 -10.88 -3.58 0.03
C HIS A 22 -9.44 -3.34 0.49
N GLN A 23 -9.09 -3.60 1.75
CA GLN A 23 -7.75 -3.33 2.28
C GLN A 23 -6.72 -4.23 1.61
N VAL A 24 -5.61 -3.65 1.16
CA VAL A 24 -4.45 -4.41 0.66
C VAL A 24 -3.15 -3.99 1.31
N SER A 25 -2.18 -4.89 1.26
CA SER A 25 -0.79 -4.68 1.66
C SER A 25 0.07 -4.71 0.40
N LEU A 26 0.74 -3.59 0.10
CA LEU A 26 1.77 -3.54 -0.94
C LEU A 26 3.09 -3.97 -0.34
N GLN A 27 3.74 -4.94 -0.99
CA GLN A 27 4.95 -5.57 -0.49
C GLN A 27 6.09 -5.54 -1.51
N MET A 28 7.32 -5.37 -1.02
CA MET A 28 8.56 -5.62 -1.76
C MET A 28 9.42 -6.53 -0.90
N TRP A 29 10.04 -7.55 -1.50
CA TRP A 29 10.82 -8.56 -0.76
C TRP A 29 10.04 -9.15 0.43
N GLU A 30 8.74 -9.43 0.23
CA GLU A 30 7.81 -9.96 1.24
C GLU A 30 7.63 -9.06 2.48
N GLN A 31 8.03 -7.79 2.40
CA GLN A 31 7.86 -6.81 3.46
C GLN A 31 6.84 -5.77 3.06
N HIS A 32 5.88 -5.52 3.96
CA HIS A 32 4.92 -4.44 3.83
C HIS A 32 5.64 -3.09 3.81
N PHE A 33 5.35 -2.27 2.80
CA PHE A 33 5.86 -0.90 2.72
C PHE A 33 4.76 0.15 2.56
N CYS A 34 3.60 -0.21 2.02
CA CYS A 34 2.46 0.68 1.82
C CYS A 34 1.12 -0.06 1.85
N GLY A 35 0.04 0.70 2.05
CA GLY A 35 -1.32 0.21 1.86
C GLY A 35 -1.88 0.52 0.47
N GLY A 36 -3.08 0.01 0.22
CA GLY A 36 -3.91 0.41 -0.91
C GLY A 36 -5.36 -0.01 -0.71
N SER A 37 -6.18 0.21 -1.73
CA SER A 37 -7.57 -0.21 -1.75
C SER A 37 -7.94 -0.85 -3.07
N ILE A 38 -8.67 -1.97 -3.03
CA ILE A 38 -9.24 -2.60 -4.22
C ILE A 38 -10.25 -1.63 -4.84
N LEU A 39 -10.00 -1.24 -6.09
CA LEU A 39 -10.91 -0.41 -6.88
C LEU A 39 -11.85 -1.27 -7.72
N ASP A 40 -11.31 -2.32 -8.35
CA ASP A 40 -12.05 -3.32 -9.11
C ASP A 40 -11.27 -4.65 -9.18
N SER A 41 -11.68 -5.57 -10.05
CA SER A 41 -11.07 -6.91 -10.17
C SER A 41 -9.59 -6.92 -10.53
N THR A 42 -9.05 -5.86 -11.11
CA THR A 42 -7.67 -5.78 -11.59
C THR A 42 -6.97 -4.49 -11.22
N HIS A 43 -7.56 -3.64 -10.38
CA HIS A 43 -6.98 -2.34 -10.04
C HIS A 43 -6.93 -2.08 -8.54
N ILE A 44 -5.77 -1.60 -8.10
CA ILE A 44 -5.54 -1.13 -6.73
C ILE A 44 -5.29 0.37 -6.74
N LEU A 45 -6.06 1.10 -5.94
CA LEU A 45 -5.80 2.50 -5.63
C LEU A 45 -4.75 2.59 -4.51
N THR A 46 -3.75 3.45 -4.69
CA THR A 46 -2.75 3.76 -3.66
C THR A 46 -2.28 5.20 -3.81
N ALA A 47 -1.29 5.61 -3.02
CA ALA A 47 -0.67 6.93 -3.12
C ALA A 47 0.47 6.92 -4.15
N ALA A 48 0.68 8.03 -4.84
CA ALA A 48 1.80 8.16 -5.78
C ALA A 48 3.15 8.01 -5.08
N HIS A 49 3.27 8.53 -3.86
CA HIS A 49 4.49 8.40 -3.08
C HIS A 49 4.84 6.97 -2.67
N CYS A 50 3.87 6.06 -2.69
CA CYS A 50 4.16 4.64 -2.46
C CYS A 50 4.94 4.06 -3.62
N VAL A 51 4.76 4.58 -4.83
CA VAL A 51 5.35 4.06 -6.06
C VAL A 51 6.43 4.94 -6.67
N THR A 52 6.79 6.04 -6.02
CA THR A 52 7.88 6.94 -6.43
C THR A 52 8.81 7.24 -5.27
N ASP A 53 10.07 7.55 -5.54
CA ASP A 53 10.96 8.17 -4.55
C ASP A 53 10.82 9.71 -4.50
N ALA A 54 11.62 10.37 -3.66
CA ALA A 54 11.62 11.83 -3.50
C ALA A 54 12.10 12.60 -4.76
N ASP A 55 12.75 11.89 -5.69
CA ASP A 55 13.27 12.40 -6.95
C ASP A 55 12.40 12.01 -8.15
N PHE A 56 11.15 11.57 -7.89
CA PHE A 56 10.15 11.20 -8.90
C PHE A 56 10.50 9.93 -9.69
N ASN A 57 11.50 9.15 -9.27
CA ASN A 57 11.78 7.88 -9.93
C ASN A 57 10.72 6.86 -9.52
N MET A 58 10.07 6.27 -10.52
CA MET A 58 9.06 5.24 -10.31
C MET A 58 9.74 3.92 -9.91
N LYS A 59 9.16 3.23 -8.92
CA LYS A 59 9.53 1.84 -8.57
C LYS A 59 9.24 0.91 -9.75
N SER A 60 9.96 -0.20 -9.84
CA SER A 60 9.61 -1.23 -10.82
C SER A 60 8.32 -1.94 -10.42
N ALA A 61 7.41 -2.15 -11.37
CA ALA A 61 6.20 -2.94 -11.16
C ALA A 61 6.54 -4.37 -10.71
N SER A 62 7.60 -4.95 -11.26
CA SER A 62 8.08 -6.29 -10.92
C SER A 62 8.51 -6.47 -9.47
N ASP A 63 8.83 -5.38 -8.77
CA ASP A 63 9.31 -5.42 -7.39
C ASP A 63 8.14 -5.37 -6.39
N ILE A 64 6.92 -5.08 -6.87
CA ILE A 64 5.74 -4.89 -6.04
C ILE A 64 4.78 -6.08 -6.20
N GLU A 65 4.35 -6.59 -5.06
CA GLU A 65 3.25 -7.55 -4.95
C GLU A 65 2.12 -6.96 -4.12
N VAL A 66 0.89 -7.32 -4.46
CA VAL A 66 -0.33 -6.95 -3.73
C VAL A 66 -0.79 -8.15 -2.94
N VAL A 67 -0.86 -8.02 -1.63
CA VAL A 67 -1.45 -9.03 -0.74
C VAL A 67 -2.84 -8.57 -0.30
N THR A 68 -3.84 -9.42 -0.53
CA THR A 68 -5.26 -9.13 -0.29
C THR A 68 -5.91 -10.19 0.60
N GLY A 69 -7.18 -10.00 0.97
CA GLY A 69 -8.01 -11.05 1.57
C GLY A 69 -7.45 -11.65 2.86
N THR A 70 -6.76 -10.85 3.68
CA THR A 70 -6.18 -11.26 4.96
C THR A 70 -6.20 -10.12 5.97
N ILE A 71 -6.20 -10.49 7.26
CA ILE A 71 -6.03 -9.58 8.39
C ILE A 71 -4.60 -9.60 8.95
N ASP A 72 -3.71 -10.45 8.39
CA ASP A 72 -2.29 -10.53 8.74
C ASP A 72 -1.44 -10.34 7.47
N ASN A 73 -0.62 -9.29 7.42
CA ASN A 73 0.20 -9.02 6.22
C ASN A 73 1.33 -10.04 5.99
N LYS A 74 1.56 -10.97 6.93
CA LYS A 74 2.48 -12.10 6.79
C LYS A 74 1.83 -13.36 6.21
N ASP A 75 0.50 -13.38 6.13
CA ASP A 75 -0.27 -14.47 5.57
C ASP A 75 -0.24 -14.39 4.04
N ARG A 76 0.79 -15.02 3.46
CA ARG A 76 1.07 -15.05 2.02
C ARG A 76 0.79 -16.44 1.46
N ARG A 77 -0.30 -16.56 0.74
CA ARG A 77 -0.75 -17.77 0.06
C ARG A 77 -0.79 -17.56 -1.46
N PRO A 78 -0.71 -18.62 -2.27
CA PRO A 78 -0.77 -18.49 -3.73
C PRO A 78 -2.05 -17.81 -4.26
N ASP A 79 -3.15 -17.82 -3.50
CA ASP A 79 -4.45 -17.25 -3.89
C ASP A 79 -4.67 -15.80 -3.46
N ASN A 80 -3.75 -15.21 -2.68
CA ASN A 80 -3.91 -13.86 -2.14
C ASN A 80 -2.74 -12.91 -2.43
N VAL A 81 -1.70 -13.39 -3.13
CA VAL A 81 -0.56 -12.61 -3.61
C VAL A 81 -0.68 -12.42 -5.11
N PHE A 82 -0.69 -11.17 -5.56
CA PHE A 82 -0.83 -10.81 -6.97
C PHE A 82 0.36 -9.95 -7.42
N PRO A 83 0.98 -10.25 -8.58
CA PRO A 83 2.02 -9.40 -9.15
C PRO A 83 1.39 -8.11 -9.71
N VAL A 84 2.18 -7.03 -9.75
CA VAL A 84 1.79 -5.80 -10.43
C VAL A 84 2.30 -5.83 -11.87
N GLU A 85 1.40 -5.68 -12.85
CA GLU A 85 1.72 -5.55 -14.27
C GLU A 85 2.19 -4.14 -14.59
N ARG A 86 1.51 -3.12 -14.02
CA ARG A 86 1.73 -1.72 -14.39
C ARG A 86 1.40 -0.76 -13.27
N ILE A 87 2.19 0.32 -13.20
CA ILE A 87 1.99 1.43 -12.28
C ILE A 87 1.61 2.68 -13.08
N VAL A 88 0.60 3.40 -12.61
CA VAL A 88 0.26 4.74 -13.11
C VAL A 88 0.04 5.66 -11.92
N TYR A 89 0.89 6.66 -11.74
CA TYR A 89 0.63 7.75 -10.81
C TYR A 89 0.07 8.96 -11.57
N HIS A 90 -0.61 9.86 -10.84
CA HIS A 90 -1.21 11.04 -11.45
C HIS A 90 -0.15 11.93 -12.13
N GLU A 91 -0.38 12.34 -13.37
CA GLU A 91 0.59 13.10 -14.19
C GLU A 91 1.03 14.43 -13.54
N GLN A 92 0.19 14.99 -12.67
CA GLN A 92 0.46 16.21 -11.91
C GLN A 92 0.93 15.95 -10.46
N TYR A 93 1.30 14.72 -10.12
CA TYR A 93 1.85 14.41 -8.80
C TYR A 93 3.16 15.15 -8.56
N ASN A 94 3.31 15.76 -7.38
CA ASN A 94 4.52 16.48 -7.02
C ASN A 94 4.83 16.41 -5.51
N PRO A 95 5.78 15.56 -5.07
CA PRO A 95 6.19 15.48 -3.67
C PRO A 95 6.84 16.77 -3.15
N LYS A 96 7.41 17.60 -4.04
CA LYS A 96 8.01 18.89 -3.70
C LYS A 96 6.97 20.00 -3.54
N GLN A 97 5.73 19.79 -3.98
CA GLN A 97 4.61 20.74 -3.85
C GLN A 97 3.52 20.20 -2.91
N LYS A 98 3.88 19.97 -1.63
CA LYS A 98 2.94 19.55 -0.59
C LYS A 98 2.14 18.28 -0.96
N TRP A 99 2.74 17.35 -1.71
CA TRP A 99 2.11 16.07 -2.06
C TRP A 99 0.81 16.26 -2.86
N ALA A 100 0.76 17.32 -3.69
CA ALA A 100 -0.37 17.54 -4.58
C ALA A 100 -0.53 16.33 -5.52
N ASN A 101 -1.79 15.89 -5.70
CA ASN A 101 -2.18 14.76 -6.55
C ASN A 101 -1.46 13.44 -6.19
N ASP A 102 -1.26 13.18 -4.91
CA ASP A 102 -0.64 11.96 -4.39
C ASP A 102 -1.57 10.74 -4.52
N VAL A 103 -1.77 10.30 -5.76
CA VAL A 103 -2.64 9.17 -6.12
C VAL A 103 -2.03 8.36 -7.26
N ALA A 104 -2.16 7.04 -7.15
CA ALA A 104 -1.72 6.08 -8.15
C ALA A 104 -2.68 4.90 -8.26
N VAL A 105 -2.71 4.27 -9.43
CA VAL A 105 -3.41 3.03 -9.71
C VAL A 105 -2.40 1.97 -10.16
N LEU A 106 -2.45 0.82 -9.51
CA LEU A 106 -1.72 -0.38 -9.92
C LEU A 106 -2.68 -1.29 -10.68
N LYS A 107 -2.19 -1.92 -11.74
CA LYS A 107 -2.87 -2.98 -12.47
C LYS A 107 -2.04 -4.24 -12.39
#